data_AF-A0A1D1USS0-F1
#
_entry.id   AF-A0A1D1USS0-F1
#
_cell.length_a   1.000
_cell.length_b   1.000
_cell.length_c   1.000
_cell.angle_alpha   90.00
_cell.angle_beta   90.00
_cell.angle_gamma   90.00
#
_symmetry.space_group_name_H-M   'P 1'
#
loop_
_entity.id
_entity.type
_entity.pdbx_description
1 polymer ?
#
loop_
_entity_poly.entity_id
_entity_poly.type
_entity_poly.pdbx_seq_one_letter_code
_entity_poly.pdbx_strand_id
1 'polypeptide(L)'
;MNSSLRLTRSARIFTILAVNVGSEENGIRSVLGDKYLIFLLDLLIYPKGPRIRHRISHGEVDEQHCPIYLINAVIVAVIGVLAKVSSHEQSSSLDRIIQHYEPQFHPVDELRRKYQSFLSSLRTLEAWPTIAGYSRSIRTEEAFSAAFCAVDNGAGSSWFAMLGNTLRDCPFESLYRPASECPVTKLIHSIIDNADLSVVNIGEFLRIRHSTYVKDGSIPRQSESNYLSLIQLLPPLIQAWMETFLQTLWLFQRVQREPDHPEMARFLTWLRKTLQVWQNVGKLSASYRNDWPKVLSWLARLSPPPTRQFAQFDRSIRWNRRQEKAQGKS
;
A
#
# COMPACT_ATOMS: atom_id res chain seq x y z
N MET A 1 18.95 36.81 41.60
CA MET A 1 18.41 37.06 40.24
C MET A 1 18.18 35.80 39.38
N ASN A 2 18.36 34.56 39.87
CA ASN A 2 18.23 33.34 39.05
C ASN A 2 16.92 32.53 39.23
N SER A 3 15.96 33.01 40.03
CA SER A 3 14.71 32.29 40.33
C SER A 3 13.60 32.53 39.29
N SER A 4 13.58 33.69 38.62
CA SER A 4 12.54 34.06 37.64
C SER A 4 12.66 33.32 36.30
N LEU A 5 13.88 32.97 35.86
CA LEU A 5 14.15 32.23 34.62
C LEU A 5 13.86 30.72 34.70
N ARG A 6 13.80 30.14 35.92
CA ARG A 6 13.44 28.71 36.09
C ARG A 6 11.93 28.49 36.02
N LEU A 7 11.14 29.44 36.50
CA LEU A 7 9.67 29.39 36.45
C LEU A 7 9.14 29.45 35.00
N THR A 8 9.80 30.19 34.11
CA THR A 8 9.42 30.29 32.69
C THR A 8 9.72 29.02 31.88
N ARG A 9 10.83 28.32 32.13
CA ARG A 9 11.16 27.06 31.44
C ARG A 9 10.25 25.91 31.87
N SER A 10 9.96 25.77 33.17
CA SER A 10 9.02 24.74 33.64
C SER A 10 7.60 25.01 33.15
N ALA A 11 7.13 26.26 33.17
CA ALA A 11 5.82 26.63 32.63
C ALA A 11 5.70 26.29 31.12
N ARG A 12 6.78 26.46 30.36
CA ARG A 12 6.84 26.13 28.93
C ARG A 12 6.76 24.63 28.67
N ILE A 13 7.39 23.80 29.51
CA ILE A 13 7.27 22.34 29.43
C ILE A 13 5.83 21.90 29.74
N PHE A 14 5.21 22.51 30.76
CA PHE A 14 3.82 22.23 31.11
C PHE A 14 2.85 22.59 29.99
N THR A 15 3.03 23.71 29.28
CA THR A 15 2.19 24.06 28.13
C THR A 15 2.45 23.20 26.89
N ILE A 16 3.67 22.71 26.71
CA ILE A 16 4.01 21.78 25.62
C ILE A 16 3.37 20.40 25.87
N LEU A 17 3.54 19.84 27.08
CA LEU A 17 3.13 18.47 27.41
C LEU A 17 1.69 18.33 27.95
N ALA A 18 1.00 19.43 28.22
CA ALA A 18 -0.39 19.38 28.67
C ALA A 18 -1.29 18.72 27.61
N VAL A 19 -2.24 17.90 28.08
CA VAL A 19 -3.23 17.25 27.21
C VAL A 19 -4.12 18.30 26.53
N ASN A 20 -4.49 19.35 27.26
CA ASN A 20 -5.10 20.59 26.79
C ASN A 20 -4.58 21.73 27.66
N VAL A 21 -4.28 22.89 27.08
CA VAL A 21 -4.08 24.14 27.85
C VAL A 21 -5.38 24.95 27.72
N GLY A 22 -6.38 24.64 28.54
CA GLY A 22 -7.71 25.24 28.43
C GLY A 22 -8.45 24.78 27.16
N SER A 23 -8.74 25.72 26.25
CA SER A 23 -9.39 25.48 24.95
C SER A 23 -8.43 25.40 23.76
N GLU A 24 -7.11 25.52 23.99
CA GLU A 24 -6.10 25.52 22.93
C GLU A 24 -5.41 24.16 22.77
N GLU A 25 -5.07 23.81 21.52
CA GLU A 25 -4.26 22.65 21.17
C GLU A 25 -2.89 22.68 21.88
N ASN A 26 -2.35 21.51 22.21
CA ASN A 26 -1.05 21.45 22.85
C ASN A 26 0.09 21.95 21.93
N GLY A 27 1.14 22.50 22.53
CA GLY A 27 2.29 23.02 21.80
C GLY A 27 3.28 21.96 21.30
N ILE A 28 3.03 20.66 21.52
CA ILE A 28 3.97 19.59 21.15
C ILE A 28 4.23 19.59 19.65
N ARG A 29 3.18 19.74 18.82
CA ARG A 29 3.32 19.67 17.36
C ARG A 29 4.09 20.86 16.80
N SER A 30 3.84 22.07 17.32
CA SER A 30 4.54 23.28 16.88
C SER A 30 6.02 23.29 17.30
N VAL A 31 6.35 22.68 18.45
CA VAL A 31 7.73 22.64 18.96
C VAL A 31 8.54 21.49 18.35
N LEU A 32 7.99 20.28 18.28
CA LEU A 32 8.73 19.10 17.80
C LEU A 32 8.65 18.95 16.28
N GLY A 33 7.51 19.29 15.69
CA GLY A 33 7.22 19.08 14.28
C GLY A 33 6.84 17.64 13.94
N ASP A 34 6.21 17.48 12.77
CA ASP A 34 5.55 16.25 12.36
C ASP A 34 6.51 15.04 12.26
N LYS A 35 7.71 15.25 11.73
CA LYS A 35 8.71 14.17 11.58
C LYS A 35 9.16 13.58 12.93
N TYR A 36 9.35 14.43 13.93
CA TYR A 36 9.65 13.98 15.29
C TYR A 36 8.51 13.20 15.90
N LEU A 37 7.27 13.68 15.71
CA LEU A 37 6.10 13.00 16.23
C LEU A 37 5.94 11.62 15.62
N ILE A 38 6.14 11.49 14.31
CA ILE A 38 6.07 10.18 13.66
C ILE A 38 7.19 9.25 14.16
N PHE A 39 8.42 9.76 14.30
CA PHE A 39 9.53 9.00 14.87
C PHE A 39 9.22 8.50 16.29
N LEU A 40 8.67 9.37 17.15
CA LEU A 40 8.25 9.01 18.49
C LEU A 40 7.09 8.00 18.49
N LEU A 41 6.13 8.15 17.57
CA LEU A 41 5.03 7.20 17.43
C LEU A 41 5.55 5.81 17.05
N ASP A 42 6.46 5.70 16.09
CA ASP A 42 7.03 4.41 15.70
C ASP A 42 7.89 3.79 16.81
N LEU A 43 8.62 4.62 17.57
CA LEU A 43 9.42 4.16 18.71
C LEU A 43 8.55 3.70 19.89
N LEU A 44 7.48 4.44 20.20
CA LEU A 44 6.69 4.26 21.42
C LEU A 44 5.42 3.43 21.21
N ILE A 45 4.88 3.40 19.98
CA ILE A 45 3.70 2.65 19.59
C ILE A 45 4.13 1.52 18.66
N TYR A 46 4.38 0.36 19.27
CA TYR A 46 4.59 -0.87 18.53
C TYR A 46 3.22 -1.48 18.15
N PRO A 47 2.89 -1.72 16.86
CA PRO A 47 1.58 -2.27 16.47
C PRO A 47 1.47 -3.80 16.55
N LYS A 48 2.59 -4.56 16.60
CA LYS A 48 2.61 -6.03 16.47
C LYS A 48 3.33 -6.79 17.62
N GLY A 49 3.39 -6.19 18.82
CA GLY A 49 4.22 -6.64 19.96
C GLY A 49 4.21 -5.63 21.12
N PRO A 50 4.76 -5.95 22.30
CA PRO A 50 4.77 -5.04 23.44
C PRO A 50 5.57 -3.78 23.08
N ARG A 51 4.95 -2.60 23.29
CA ARG A 51 5.61 -1.29 23.12
C ARG A 51 6.97 -1.31 23.79
N ILE A 52 7.99 -0.62 23.28
CA ILE A 52 9.29 -0.49 23.99
C ILE A 52 9.05 -0.08 25.45
N ARG A 53 8.13 0.88 25.66
CA ARG A 53 7.67 1.29 26.99
C ARG A 53 7.15 0.11 27.84
N HIS A 54 6.36 -0.78 27.25
CA HIS A 54 5.81 -1.96 27.93
C HIS A 54 6.90 -2.97 28.27
N ARG A 55 7.81 -3.24 27.34
CA ARG A 55 8.96 -4.13 27.59
C ARG A 55 9.85 -3.58 28.71
N ILE A 56 10.12 -2.28 28.69
CA ILE A 56 10.86 -1.59 29.76
C ILE A 56 10.08 -1.67 31.08
N SER A 57 8.78 -1.38 31.09
CA SER A 57 7.98 -1.40 32.32
C SER A 57 7.78 -2.79 32.92
N HIS A 58 7.84 -3.84 32.10
CA HIS A 58 7.73 -5.24 32.54
C HIS A 58 9.09 -5.89 32.83
N GLY A 59 10.22 -5.19 32.66
CA GLY A 59 11.55 -5.76 32.84
C GLY A 59 11.92 -6.81 31.78
N GLU A 60 11.23 -6.81 30.63
CA GLU A 60 11.44 -7.74 29.50
C GLU A 60 12.51 -7.25 28.50
N VAL A 61 13.24 -6.20 28.86
CA VAL A 61 14.43 -5.77 28.17
C VAL A 61 15.60 -6.44 28.89
N ASP A 62 16.10 -7.52 28.29
CA ASP A 62 17.33 -8.14 28.74
C ASP A 62 18.45 -7.08 28.68
N GLU A 63 18.99 -6.70 29.85
CA GLU A 63 20.04 -5.69 29.98
C GLU A 63 21.27 -6.03 29.12
N GLN A 64 21.48 -7.33 28.81
CA GLN A 64 22.61 -7.80 28.01
C GLN A 64 22.29 -7.96 26.51
N HIS A 65 21.01 -7.91 26.10
CA HIS A 65 20.59 -8.16 24.71
C HIS A 65 19.66 -7.09 24.13
N CYS A 66 19.58 -5.91 24.75
CA CYS A 66 18.89 -4.78 24.14
C CYS A 66 19.60 -4.38 22.84
N PRO A 67 18.93 -4.42 21.68
CA PRO A 67 19.61 -4.13 20.43
C PRO A 67 20.12 -2.69 20.42
N ILE A 68 21.41 -2.50 20.08
CA ILE A 68 22.07 -1.19 20.14
C ILE A 68 21.35 -0.11 19.33
N TYR A 69 20.71 -0.49 18.21
CA TYR A 69 19.91 0.42 17.39
C TYR A 69 18.71 1.00 18.15
N LEU A 70 18.13 0.23 19.09
CA LEU A 70 16.99 0.64 19.90
C LEU A 70 17.41 1.69 20.94
N ILE A 71 18.54 1.43 21.60
CA ILE A 71 19.16 2.35 22.55
C ILE A 71 19.51 3.65 21.83
N ASN A 72 20.14 3.56 20.66
CA ASN A 72 20.47 4.73 19.85
C ASN A 72 19.21 5.53 19.47
N ALA A 73 18.12 4.86 19.06
CA ALA A 73 16.87 5.53 18.73
C ALA A 73 16.25 6.26 19.94
N VAL A 74 16.30 5.64 21.13
CA VAL A 74 15.84 6.28 22.38
C VAL A 74 16.71 7.47 22.75
N ILE A 75 18.04 7.37 22.65
CA ILE A 75 18.96 8.47 22.92
C ILE A 75 18.72 9.63 21.95
N VAL A 76 18.59 9.34 20.65
CA VAL A 76 18.26 10.35 19.63
C VAL A 76 16.93 11.03 19.94
N ALA A 77 15.91 10.27 20.34
CA ALA A 77 14.61 10.82 20.76
C ALA A 77 14.75 11.76 21.96
N VAL A 78 15.44 11.34 23.02
CA VAL A 78 15.59 12.11 24.26
C VAL A 78 16.40 13.39 24.03
N ILE A 79 17.59 13.29 23.44
CA ILE A 79 18.43 14.47 23.16
C ILE A 79 17.68 15.42 22.22
N GLY A 80 17.02 14.86 21.21
CA GLY A 80 16.24 15.61 20.25
C GLY A 80 15.11 16.43 20.86
N VAL A 81 14.27 15.78 21.68
CA VAL A 81 13.18 16.45 22.40
C VAL A 81 13.74 17.51 23.35
N LEU A 82 14.80 17.20 24.11
CA LEU A 82 15.44 18.16 25.02
C LEU A 82 15.96 19.38 24.27
N ALA A 83 16.61 19.20 23.13
CA ALA A 83 17.14 20.29 22.31
C ALA A 83 16.00 21.20 21.78
N LYS A 84 14.93 20.60 21.25
CA LYS A 84 13.75 21.33 20.73
C LYS A 84 13.04 22.13 21.82
N VAL A 85 12.78 21.52 22.97
CA VAL A 85 12.11 22.16 24.10
C VAL A 85 12.96 23.25 24.74
N SER A 86 14.28 23.06 24.79
CA SER A 86 15.22 24.02 25.37
C SER A 86 15.58 25.18 24.43
N SER A 87 15.11 25.15 23.17
CA SER A 87 15.48 26.11 22.11
C SER A 87 16.99 26.20 21.88
N HIS A 88 17.72 25.08 22.01
CA HIS A 88 19.17 25.04 21.87
C HIS A 88 19.57 24.71 20.41
N GLU A 89 20.41 25.55 19.78
CA GLU A 89 20.82 25.43 18.37
C GLU A 89 21.66 24.18 18.03
N GLN A 90 22.10 23.41 19.02
CA GLN A 90 22.85 22.16 18.84
C GLN A 90 22.04 21.05 18.13
N SER A 91 20.76 21.29 17.81
CA SER A 91 19.87 20.32 17.17
C SER A 91 20.19 20.03 15.71
N SER A 92 21.08 20.77 15.04
CA SER A 92 21.20 20.70 13.57
C SER A 92 21.52 19.31 13.00
N SER A 93 22.36 18.51 13.67
CA SER A 93 22.74 17.16 13.19
C SER A 93 21.67 16.11 13.51
N LEU A 94 21.08 16.14 14.70
CA LEU A 94 20.00 15.22 15.09
C LEU A 94 18.69 15.55 14.37
N ASP A 95 18.42 16.83 14.15
CA ASP A 95 17.31 17.28 13.33
C ASP A 95 17.48 16.77 11.91
N ARG A 96 18.67 16.81 11.32
CA ARG A 96 18.90 16.20 9.99
C ARG A 96 18.54 14.72 9.97
N ILE A 97 18.92 13.94 10.99
CA ILE A 97 18.57 12.52 11.07
C ILE A 97 17.04 12.33 11.08
N ILE A 98 16.34 13.10 11.91
CA ILE A 98 14.89 12.94 12.10
C ILE A 98 14.09 13.52 10.93
N GLN A 99 14.57 14.58 10.28
CA GLN A 99 13.92 15.14 9.09
C GLN A 99 13.89 14.14 7.93
N HIS A 100 14.90 13.27 7.84
CA HIS A 100 14.96 12.18 6.85
C HIS A 100 14.36 10.86 7.36
N TYR A 101 13.76 10.85 8.55
CA TYR A 101 13.12 9.66 9.06
C TYR A 101 11.90 9.30 8.22
N GLU A 102 11.85 8.03 7.81
CA GLU A 102 10.70 7.41 7.17
C GLU A 102 10.02 6.45 8.13
N PRO A 103 8.70 6.52 8.29
CA PRO A 103 7.98 5.70 9.27
C PRO A 103 8.00 4.24 8.83
N GLN A 104 8.45 3.35 9.70
CA GLN A 104 8.62 1.92 9.46
C GLN A 104 7.45 1.09 9.97
N PHE A 105 6.78 1.52 11.03
CA PHE A 105 5.77 0.71 11.72
C PHE A 105 4.37 1.33 11.68
N HIS A 106 4.25 2.60 11.30
CA HIS A 106 2.96 3.23 11.19
C HIS A 106 2.05 2.52 10.16
N PRO A 107 0.82 2.10 10.52
CA PRO A 107 -0.04 1.31 9.63
C PRO A 107 -0.35 1.97 8.28
N VAL A 108 -0.42 3.30 8.27
CA VAL A 108 -0.64 4.07 7.03
C VAL A 108 0.60 4.06 6.12
N ASP A 109 1.81 4.16 6.69
CA ASP A 109 3.05 4.06 5.91
C ASP A 109 3.34 2.62 5.47
N GLU A 110 3.01 1.63 6.30
CA GLU A 110 3.03 0.22 5.91
C GLU A 110 2.06 -0.02 4.73
N LEU A 111 0.91 0.64 4.71
CA LEU A 111 -0.01 0.56 3.57
C LEU A 111 0.61 1.14 2.29
N ARG A 112 1.26 2.30 2.37
CA ARG A 112 1.97 2.90 1.23
C ARG A 112 3.00 1.93 0.66
N ARG A 113 3.82 1.31 1.51
CA ARG A 113 4.81 0.30 1.09
C ARG A 113 4.16 -0.91 0.45
N LYS A 114 3.04 -1.40 0.99
CA LYS A 114 2.28 -2.51 0.38
C LYS A 114 1.78 -2.16 -1.01
N TYR A 115 1.27 -0.95 -1.23
CA TYR A 115 0.91 -0.49 -2.58
C TYR A 115 2.12 -0.45 -3.53
N GLN A 116 3.27 0.03 -3.06
CA GLN A 116 4.50 0.05 -3.87
C GLN A 116 4.98 -1.36 -4.23
N SER A 117 4.95 -2.29 -3.26
CA SER A 117 5.27 -3.70 -3.48
C SER A 117 4.32 -4.31 -4.50
N PHE A 118 3.01 -4.09 -4.34
CA PHE A 118 2.00 -4.59 -5.26
C PHE A 118 2.16 -4.06 -6.69
N LEU A 119 2.47 -2.77 -6.85
CA LEU A 119 2.80 -2.23 -8.18
C LEU A 119 4.04 -2.90 -8.77
N SER A 120 5.07 -3.13 -7.95
CA SER A 120 6.29 -3.82 -8.39
C SER A 120 5.98 -5.25 -8.86
N SER A 121 5.14 -5.98 -8.12
CA SER A 121 4.65 -7.31 -8.53
C SER A 121 3.84 -7.24 -9.82
N LEU A 122 2.91 -6.28 -9.95
CA LEU A 122 2.09 -6.12 -11.17
C LEU A 122 2.93 -5.81 -12.41
N ARG A 123 4.02 -5.05 -12.26
CA ARG A 123 4.95 -4.77 -13.35
C ARG A 123 5.56 -6.03 -13.94
N THR A 124 5.78 -7.07 -13.12
CA THR A 124 6.26 -8.37 -13.63
C THR A 124 5.26 -9.06 -14.55
N LEU A 125 3.97 -8.69 -14.47
CA LEU A 125 2.91 -9.20 -15.33
C LEU A 125 2.67 -8.38 -16.59
N GLU A 126 3.11 -7.12 -16.62
CA GLU A 126 2.95 -6.22 -17.77
C GLU A 126 3.64 -6.75 -19.03
N ALA A 127 4.77 -7.42 -18.86
CA ALA A 127 5.58 -7.93 -19.96
C ALA A 127 5.09 -9.27 -20.54
N TRP A 128 4.00 -9.85 -20.02
CA TRP A 128 3.46 -11.08 -20.55
C TRP A 128 2.57 -10.81 -21.77
N PRO A 129 2.75 -11.56 -22.87
CA PRO A 129 1.99 -11.34 -24.09
C PRO A 129 0.50 -11.59 -23.84
N THR A 130 -0.30 -10.55 -23.97
CA THR A 130 -1.76 -10.66 -24.12
C THR A 130 -2.07 -11.44 -25.41
N ILE A 131 -3.19 -12.17 -25.49
CA ILE A 131 -3.56 -13.00 -26.66
C ILE A 131 -3.38 -12.28 -28.01
N ALA A 132 -3.54 -10.95 -28.05
CA ALA A 132 -3.31 -10.14 -29.26
C ALA A 132 -1.90 -10.33 -29.87
N GLY A 133 -0.89 -10.68 -29.07
CA GLY A 133 0.46 -11.03 -29.51
C GLY A 133 0.77 -12.53 -29.48
N TYR A 134 0.03 -13.36 -28.73
CA TYR A 134 0.30 -14.80 -28.61
C TYR A 134 -0.21 -15.57 -29.85
N SER A 135 0.46 -15.38 -30.97
CA SER A 135 0.36 -16.25 -32.15
C SER A 135 1.00 -17.60 -31.83
N ARG A 136 0.48 -18.70 -32.43
CA ARG A 136 1.15 -20.02 -32.45
C ARG A 136 2.61 -19.99 -32.96
N SER A 137 3.06 -18.86 -33.49
CA SER A 137 4.42 -18.59 -33.95
C SER A 137 5.40 -18.10 -32.86
N ILE A 138 4.96 -17.70 -31.66
CA ILE A 138 5.87 -17.39 -30.54
C ILE A 138 6.29 -18.71 -29.86
N ARG A 139 7.16 -19.45 -30.55
CA ARG A 139 7.68 -20.77 -30.08
C ARG A 139 9.12 -20.73 -29.59
N THR A 140 9.84 -19.64 -29.84
CA THR A 140 11.27 -19.52 -29.51
C THR A 140 11.51 -18.49 -28.42
N GLU A 141 12.53 -18.73 -27.60
CA GLU A 141 12.98 -17.82 -26.54
C GLU A 141 13.31 -16.43 -27.09
N GLU A 142 13.86 -16.38 -28.32
CA GLU A 142 14.14 -15.15 -29.07
C GLU A 142 12.87 -14.39 -29.47
N ALA A 143 11.81 -15.09 -29.91
CA ALA A 143 10.53 -14.46 -30.25
C ALA A 143 9.79 -13.96 -29.00
N PHE A 144 9.88 -14.70 -27.89
CA PHE A 144 9.35 -14.27 -26.61
C PHE A 144 10.14 -13.07 -26.06
N SER A 145 11.47 -13.11 -26.11
CA SER A 145 12.34 -12.01 -25.70
C SER A 145 12.15 -10.78 -26.59
N ALA A 146 11.96 -10.94 -27.90
CA ALA A 146 11.64 -9.82 -28.81
C ALA A 146 10.26 -9.22 -28.53
N ALA A 147 9.24 -10.05 -28.24
CA ALA A 147 7.92 -9.57 -27.82
C ALA A 147 7.98 -8.86 -26.45
N PHE A 148 8.76 -9.39 -25.51
CA PHE A 148 9.05 -8.80 -24.21
C PHE A 148 9.76 -7.44 -24.35
N CYS A 149 10.80 -7.36 -25.17
CA CYS A 149 11.51 -6.12 -25.48
C CYS A 149 10.67 -5.12 -26.28
N ALA A 150 9.73 -5.58 -27.11
CA ALA A 150 8.80 -4.70 -27.83
C ALA A 150 7.77 -4.05 -26.89
N VAL A 151 7.34 -4.75 -25.83
CA VAL A 151 6.55 -4.16 -24.74
C VAL A 151 7.38 -3.15 -23.94
N ASP A 152 8.67 -3.42 -23.72
CA ASP A 152 9.60 -2.51 -23.04
C ASP A 152 9.92 -1.25 -23.89
N ASN A 153 10.02 -1.39 -25.22
CA ASN A 153 10.31 -0.31 -26.17
C ASN A 153 9.06 0.48 -26.59
N GLY A 154 7.87 -0.09 -26.40
CA GLY A 154 6.58 0.56 -26.60
C GLY A 154 6.06 1.14 -25.30
N ALA A 155 6.72 2.19 -24.80
CA ALA A 155 6.27 3.02 -23.68
C ALA A 155 5.47 2.26 -22.62
N GLY A 156 6.16 1.62 -21.66
CA GLY A 156 5.59 0.96 -20.47
C GLY A 156 4.22 1.56 -20.15
N SER A 157 3.21 0.76 -20.44
CA SER A 157 1.87 1.17 -20.82
C SER A 157 1.33 2.29 -19.92
N SER A 158 0.69 3.30 -20.53
CA SER A 158 0.19 4.52 -19.88
C SER A 158 -0.47 4.29 -18.51
N TRP A 159 -1.09 3.13 -18.29
CA TRP A 159 -1.72 2.78 -17.04
C TRP A 159 -0.78 2.46 -15.88
N PHE A 160 0.37 1.79 -16.08
CA PHE A 160 1.31 1.51 -14.99
C PHE A 160 1.93 2.82 -14.48
N ALA A 161 2.37 3.67 -15.41
CA ALA A 161 2.83 5.02 -15.11
C ALA A 161 1.74 5.86 -14.41
N MET A 162 0.48 5.77 -14.86
CA MET A 162 -0.66 6.41 -14.20
C MET A 162 -0.83 5.94 -12.75
N LEU A 163 -0.77 4.63 -12.49
CA LEU A 163 -0.87 4.10 -11.12
C LEU A 163 0.30 4.56 -10.24
N GLY A 164 1.52 4.52 -10.76
CA GLY A 164 2.71 5.00 -10.08
C GLY A 164 2.64 6.49 -9.71
N ASN A 165 2.18 7.33 -10.65
CA ASN A 165 1.97 8.75 -10.42
C ASN A 165 0.84 8.98 -9.40
N THR A 166 -0.29 8.26 -9.53
CA THR A 166 -1.41 8.35 -8.59
C THR A 166 -0.98 8.02 -7.16
N LEU A 167 -0.14 6.98 -6.98
CA LEU A 167 0.39 6.61 -5.66
C LEU A 167 1.36 7.65 -5.11
N ARG A 168 2.22 8.20 -5.97
CA ARG A 168 3.19 9.24 -5.61
C ARG A 168 2.50 10.52 -5.14
N ASP A 169 1.45 10.92 -5.85
CA ASP A 169 0.71 12.15 -5.58
C ASP A 169 -0.34 11.96 -4.47
N CYS A 170 -0.56 10.73 -4.02
CA CYS A 170 -1.46 10.43 -2.91
C CYS A 170 -0.81 10.83 -1.57
N PRO A 171 -1.41 11.79 -0.82
CA PRO A 171 -0.96 12.04 0.54
C PRO A 171 -1.34 10.83 1.41
N PHE A 172 -0.38 10.32 2.18
CA PHE A 172 -0.65 9.43 3.29
C PHE A 172 -0.30 10.19 4.55
N GLU A 173 -1.32 10.71 5.22
CA GLU A 173 -1.15 11.37 6.49
C GLU A 173 -1.13 10.34 7.61
N SER A 174 -0.08 10.37 8.42
CA SER A 174 0.13 9.38 9.49
C SER A 174 -0.14 9.92 10.89
N LEU A 175 -0.15 11.24 11.07
CA LEU A 175 -0.36 11.84 12.38
C LEU A 175 -1.85 11.97 12.71
N TYR A 176 -2.20 11.74 13.98
CA TYR A 176 -3.53 11.97 14.54
C TYR A 176 -4.67 11.28 13.79
N ARG A 177 -4.51 9.99 13.47
CA ARG A 177 -5.55 9.22 12.76
C ARG A 177 -6.62 8.72 13.74
N PRO A 178 -7.90 8.99 13.50
CA PRO A 178 -8.98 8.60 14.41
C PRO A 178 -9.23 7.09 14.37
N ALA A 179 -9.83 6.58 15.44
CA ALA A 179 -10.09 5.15 15.59
C ALA A 179 -11.01 4.58 14.49
N SER A 180 -11.88 5.42 13.89
CA SER A 180 -12.78 5.05 12.80
C SER A 180 -12.06 4.63 11.51
N GLU A 181 -10.82 5.10 11.29
CA GLU A 181 -10.01 4.73 10.12
C GLU A 181 -9.33 3.36 10.27
N CYS A 182 -8.99 2.96 11.50
CA CYS A 182 -8.21 1.74 11.77
C CYS A 182 -8.82 0.47 11.13
N PRO A 183 -10.14 0.21 11.21
CA PRO A 183 -10.77 -0.91 10.52
C PRO A 183 -10.65 -0.85 8.99
N VAL A 184 -10.71 0.35 8.40
CA VAL A 184 -10.57 0.58 6.96
C VAL A 184 -9.15 0.22 6.52
N THR A 185 -8.14 0.80 7.18
CA THR A 185 -6.73 0.55 6.88
C THR A 185 -6.40 -0.94 6.99
N LYS A 186 -6.86 -1.63 8.05
CA LYS A 186 -6.65 -3.08 8.21
C LYS A 186 -7.26 -3.92 7.09
N LEU A 187 -8.47 -3.58 6.65
CA LEU A 187 -9.12 -4.28 5.55
C LEU A 187 -8.40 -4.04 4.23
N ILE A 188 -7.97 -2.80 3.96
CA ILE A 188 -7.21 -2.48 2.74
C ILE A 188 -5.87 -3.22 2.73
N HIS A 189 -5.12 -3.24 3.85
CA HIS A 189 -3.92 -4.06 3.99
C HIS A 189 -4.16 -5.50 3.56
N SER A 190 -5.20 -6.12 4.12
CA SER A 190 -5.55 -7.51 3.83
C SER A 190 -5.95 -7.71 2.36
N ILE A 191 -6.64 -6.74 1.75
CA ILE A 191 -7.01 -6.78 0.34
C ILE A 191 -5.75 -6.76 -0.53
N ILE A 192 -4.85 -5.82 -0.29
CA ILE A 192 -3.61 -5.68 -1.06
C ILE A 192 -2.73 -6.91 -0.91
N ASP A 193 -2.62 -7.48 0.29
CA ASP A 193 -1.84 -8.71 0.50
C ASP A 193 -2.39 -9.90 -0.30
N ASN A 194 -3.71 -10.06 -0.35
CA ASN A 194 -4.31 -11.16 -1.11
C ASN A 194 -4.31 -10.90 -2.63
N ALA A 195 -4.43 -9.65 -3.05
CA ALA A 195 -4.27 -9.27 -4.44
C ALA A 195 -2.83 -9.50 -4.90
N ASP A 196 -1.83 -9.09 -4.13
CA ASP A 196 -0.41 -9.33 -4.39
C ASP A 196 -0.08 -10.82 -4.44
N LEU A 197 -0.58 -11.61 -3.48
CA LEU A 197 -0.45 -13.06 -3.50
C LEU A 197 -0.97 -13.66 -4.82
N SER A 198 -2.10 -13.17 -5.34
CA SER A 198 -2.61 -13.65 -6.63
C SER A 198 -1.73 -13.26 -7.81
N VAL A 199 -1.13 -12.07 -7.80
CA VAL A 199 -0.15 -11.63 -8.81
C VAL A 199 1.06 -12.55 -8.80
N VAL A 200 1.63 -12.80 -7.62
CA VAL A 200 2.81 -13.67 -7.44
C VAL A 200 2.50 -15.10 -7.89
N ASN A 201 1.38 -15.67 -7.46
CA ASN A 201 0.98 -17.02 -7.84
C ASN A 201 0.84 -17.18 -9.37
N ILE A 202 0.21 -16.19 -10.03
CA ILE A 202 -0.02 -16.20 -11.47
C ILE A 202 1.28 -15.99 -12.23
N GLY A 203 2.11 -15.04 -11.79
CA GLY A 203 3.43 -14.79 -12.38
C GLY A 203 4.33 -16.02 -12.30
N GLU A 204 4.36 -16.70 -11.16
CA GLU A 204 5.13 -17.91 -10.98
C GLU A 204 4.61 -19.07 -11.86
N PHE A 205 3.28 -19.23 -11.95
CA PHE A 205 2.69 -20.22 -12.86
C PHE A 205 3.07 -19.94 -14.31
N LEU A 206 2.95 -18.69 -14.77
CA LEU A 206 3.33 -18.29 -16.13
C LEU A 206 4.81 -18.55 -16.40
N ARG A 207 5.69 -18.19 -15.46
CA ARG A 207 7.14 -18.38 -15.54
C ARG A 207 7.51 -19.85 -15.66
N ILE A 208 6.98 -20.70 -14.77
CA ILE A 208 7.23 -22.14 -14.79
C ILE A 208 6.76 -22.73 -16.13
N ARG A 209 5.51 -22.45 -16.53
CA ARG A 209 4.94 -23.02 -17.76
C ARG A 209 5.65 -22.56 -19.02
N HIS A 210 6.03 -21.29 -19.09
CA HIS A 210 6.82 -20.77 -20.20
C HIS A 210 8.18 -21.49 -20.29
N SER A 211 8.87 -21.68 -19.15
CA SER A 211 10.16 -22.38 -19.15
C SER A 211 10.04 -23.85 -19.60
N THR A 212 8.96 -24.53 -19.25
CA THR A 212 8.66 -25.89 -19.74
C THR A 212 8.34 -25.88 -21.24
N TYR A 213 7.57 -24.90 -21.72
CA TYR A 213 7.23 -24.76 -23.14
C TYR A 213 8.48 -24.64 -24.01
N VAL A 214 9.41 -23.77 -23.60
CA VAL A 214 10.66 -23.49 -24.33
C VAL A 214 11.60 -24.70 -24.32
N LYS A 215 11.71 -25.41 -23.19
CA LYS A 215 12.65 -26.54 -23.05
C LYS A 215 12.20 -27.82 -23.75
N ASP A 216 10.92 -28.20 -23.62
CA ASP A 216 10.47 -29.54 -24.01
C ASP A 216 9.85 -29.59 -25.42
N GLY A 217 9.64 -28.43 -26.06
CA GLY A 217 9.08 -28.31 -27.42
C GLY A 217 7.64 -28.84 -27.58
N SER A 218 7.06 -29.43 -26.53
CA SER A 218 5.72 -30.00 -26.49
C SER A 218 5.18 -29.96 -25.06
N ILE A 219 4.02 -29.33 -24.88
CA ILE A 219 3.26 -29.40 -23.62
C ILE A 219 2.15 -30.45 -23.83
N PRO A 220 1.87 -31.32 -22.83
CA PRO A 220 0.68 -32.18 -22.89
C PRO A 220 -0.58 -31.35 -23.14
N ARG A 221 -1.46 -31.74 -24.07
CA ARG A 221 -2.64 -30.96 -24.52
C ARG A 221 -3.44 -30.29 -23.40
N GLN A 222 -3.58 -30.95 -22.25
CA GLN A 222 -4.30 -30.42 -21.09
C GLN A 222 -3.57 -29.26 -20.38
N SER A 223 -2.23 -29.35 -20.31
CA SER A 223 -1.39 -28.27 -19.76
C SER A 223 -1.31 -27.07 -20.73
N GLU A 224 -1.38 -27.31 -22.04
CA GLU A 224 -1.47 -26.25 -23.06
C GLU A 224 -2.79 -25.49 -22.95
N SER A 225 -3.90 -26.21 -22.80
CA SER A 225 -5.22 -25.61 -22.57
C SER A 225 -5.26 -24.72 -21.32
N ASN A 226 -4.66 -25.18 -20.21
CA ASN A 226 -4.60 -24.40 -18.97
C ASN A 226 -3.74 -23.14 -19.09
N TYR A 227 -2.61 -23.24 -19.80
CA TYR A 227 -1.71 -22.11 -20.04
C TYR A 227 -2.34 -21.06 -20.95
N LEU A 228 -2.94 -21.50 -22.07
CA LEU A 228 -3.69 -20.61 -22.97
C LEU A 228 -4.85 -19.95 -22.23
N SER A 229 -5.64 -20.71 -21.48
CA SER A 229 -6.75 -20.19 -20.66
C SER A 229 -6.31 -19.07 -19.71
N LEU A 230 -5.13 -19.22 -19.08
CA LEU A 230 -4.58 -18.18 -18.21
C LEU A 230 -4.12 -16.95 -18.98
N ILE A 231 -3.49 -17.12 -20.16
CA ILE A 231 -3.15 -15.99 -21.03
C ILE A 231 -4.43 -15.23 -21.44
N GLN A 232 -5.54 -15.94 -21.67
CA GLN A 232 -6.84 -15.30 -21.94
C GLN A 232 -7.41 -14.57 -20.73
N LEU A 233 -7.06 -15.03 -19.53
CA LEU A 233 -7.51 -14.47 -18.26
C LEU A 233 -6.71 -13.21 -17.84
N LEU A 234 -5.52 -13.01 -18.40
CA LEU A 234 -4.62 -11.94 -17.97
C LEU A 234 -5.24 -10.52 -18.10
N PRO A 235 -5.89 -10.13 -19.22
CA PRO A 235 -6.52 -8.82 -19.34
C PRO A 235 -7.55 -8.51 -18.24
N PRO A 236 -8.60 -9.35 -18.02
CA PRO A 236 -9.58 -9.05 -16.97
C PRO A 236 -8.99 -9.10 -15.56
N LEU A 237 -7.93 -9.89 -15.32
CA LEU A 237 -7.18 -9.88 -14.06
C LEU A 237 -6.44 -8.57 -13.82
N ILE A 238 -5.67 -8.11 -14.83
CA ILE A 238 -4.95 -6.83 -14.78
C ILE A 238 -5.95 -5.71 -14.52
N GLN A 239 -7.06 -5.67 -15.24
CA GLN A 239 -8.11 -4.69 -15.00
C GLN A 239 -8.66 -4.77 -13.56
N ALA A 240 -8.94 -5.96 -13.04
CA ALA A 240 -9.45 -6.13 -11.68
C ALA A 240 -8.45 -5.68 -10.60
N TRP A 241 -7.15 -5.97 -10.79
CA TRP A 241 -6.08 -5.49 -9.91
C TRP A 241 -5.97 -3.96 -9.93
N MET A 242 -5.98 -3.35 -11.12
CA MET A 242 -5.94 -1.90 -11.28
C MET A 242 -7.15 -1.23 -10.63
N GLU A 243 -8.36 -1.75 -10.86
CA GLU A 243 -9.59 -1.24 -10.27
C GLU A 243 -9.55 -1.35 -8.75
N THR A 244 -9.10 -2.49 -8.22
CA THR A 244 -8.94 -2.68 -6.77
C THR A 244 -7.95 -1.68 -6.19
N PHE A 245 -6.81 -1.48 -6.85
CA PHE A 245 -5.80 -0.50 -6.45
C PHE A 245 -6.40 0.90 -6.34
N LEU A 246 -7.02 1.38 -7.42
CA LEU A 246 -7.58 2.73 -7.49
C LEU A 246 -8.74 2.93 -6.52
N GLN A 247 -9.65 1.95 -6.41
CA GLN A 247 -10.82 2.05 -5.55
C GLN A 247 -10.45 2.02 -4.07
N THR A 248 -9.50 1.17 -3.67
CA THR A 248 -9.02 1.13 -2.29
C THR A 248 -8.22 2.38 -1.92
N LEU A 249 -7.37 2.87 -2.83
CA LEU A 249 -6.60 4.10 -2.62
C LEU A 249 -7.52 5.33 -2.51
N TRP A 250 -8.52 5.43 -3.38
CA TRP A 250 -9.53 6.47 -3.31
C TRP A 250 -10.32 6.41 -2.00
N LEU A 251 -10.77 5.23 -1.59
CA LEU A 251 -11.54 5.08 -0.36
C LEU A 251 -10.69 5.43 0.86
N PHE A 252 -9.41 5.03 0.85
CA PHE A 252 -8.46 5.41 1.88
C PHE A 252 -8.36 6.93 1.99
N GLN A 253 -8.10 7.65 0.89
CA GLN A 253 -8.05 9.12 0.88
C GLN A 253 -9.37 9.75 1.35
N ARG A 254 -10.52 9.17 0.98
CA ARG A 254 -11.83 9.66 1.39
C ARG A 254 -12.01 9.59 2.90
N VAL A 255 -11.71 8.43 3.48
CA VAL A 255 -11.72 8.23 4.94
C VAL A 255 -10.67 9.10 5.62
N GLN A 256 -9.54 9.37 4.94
CA GLN A 256 -8.54 10.22 5.52
C GLN A 256 -9.01 11.67 5.71
N ARG A 257 -9.77 12.18 4.74
CA ARG A 257 -10.36 13.54 4.75
C ARG A 257 -11.59 13.65 5.64
N GLU A 258 -12.41 12.62 5.68
CA GLU A 258 -13.66 12.58 6.43
C GLU A 258 -13.75 11.26 7.23
N PRO A 259 -13.13 11.19 8.41
CA PRO A 259 -13.02 9.93 9.13
C PRO A 259 -14.33 9.43 9.72
N ASP A 260 -15.25 10.34 10.06
CA ASP A 260 -16.59 10.01 10.57
C ASP A 260 -17.63 10.09 9.45
N HIS A 261 -17.26 9.60 8.26
CA HIS A 261 -18.13 9.62 7.07
C HIS A 261 -19.45 8.88 7.34
N PRO A 262 -20.62 9.44 6.95
CA PRO A 262 -21.93 8.81 7.22
C PRO A 262 -22.09 7.44 6.55
N GLU A 263 -21.38 7.19 5.46
CA GLU A 263 -21.38 5.90 4.74
C GLU A 263 -20.31 4.91 5.22
N MET A 264 -19.62 5.15 6.35
CA MET A 264 -18.53 4.30 6.84
C MET A 264 -18.92 2.82 6.94
N ALA A 265 -20.13 2.52 7.44
CA ALA A 265 -20.62 1.15 7.52
C ALA A 265 -20.74 0.47 6.13
N ARG A 266 -21.12 1.23 5.10
CA ARG A 266 -21.20 0.75 3.71
C ARG A 266 -19.81 0.51 3.14
N PHE A 267 -18.85 1.38 3.44
CA PHE A 267 -17.45 1.22 3.06
C PHE A 267 -16.83 -0.04 3.64
N LEU A 268 -17.01 -0.28 4.94
CA LEU A 268 -16.52 -1.50 5.60
C LEU A 268 -17.17 -2.76 5.03
N THR A 269 -18.47 -2.71 4.73
CA THR A 269 -19.18 -3.83 4.09
C THR A 269 -18.64 -4.13 2.71
N TRP A 270 -18.39 -3.09 1.91
CA TRP A 270 -17.78 -3.22 0.58
C TRP A 270 -16.37 -3.79 0.66
N LEU A 271 -15.52 -3.25 1.52
CA LEU A 271 -14.15 -3.74 1.75
C LEU A 271 -14.12 -5.22 2.14
N ARG A 272 -15.01 -5.67 3.02
CA ARG A 272 -15.11 -7.10 3.40
C ARG A 272 -15.47 -7.99 2.21
N LYS A 273 -16.37 -7.54 1.33
CA LYS A 273 -16.72 -8.27 0.11
C LYS A 273 -15.54 -8.31 -0.87
N THR A 274 -14.86 -7.19 -1.08
CA THR A 274 -13.65 -7.10 -1.91
C THR A 274 -12.55 -8.00 -1.36
N LEU A 275 -12.33 -8.01 -0.04
CA LEU A 275 -11.40 -8.92 0.63
C LEU A 275 -11.76 -10.38 0.38
N GLN A 276 -13.04 -10.75 0.51
CA GLN A 276 -13.49 -12.10 0.26
C GLN A 276 -13.19 -12.54 -1.19
N VAL A 277 -13.36 -11.64 -2.17
CA VAL A 277 -12.97 -11.93 -3.56
C VAL A 277 -11.47 -12.24 -3.65
N TRP A 278 -10.61 -11.34 -3.16
CA TRP A 278 -9.16 -11.51 -3.29
C TRP A 278 -8.62 -12.69 -2.49
N GLN A 279 -9.17 -13.01 -1.32
CA GLN A 279 -8.82 -14.23 -0.58
C GLN A 279 -9.13 -15.49 -1.38
N ASN A 280 -10.25 -15.52 -2.10
CA ASN A 280 -10.60 -16.67 -2.93
C ASN A 280 -9.74 -16.72 -4.20
N VAL A 281 -9.51 -15.57 -4.85
CA VAL A 281 -8.64 -15.49 -6.03
C VAL A 281 -7.20 -15.92 -5.70
N GLY A 282 -6.63 -15.44 -4.59
CA GLY A 282 -5.32 -15.88 -4.10
C GLY A 282 -5.25 -17.39 -3.86
N LYS A 283 -6.28 -17.98 -3.21
CA LYS A 283 -6.35 -19.43 -2.98
C LYS A 283 -6.56 -20.26 -4.26
N LEU A 284 -7.29 -19.73 -5.25
CA LEU A 284 -7.61 -20.43 -6.50
C LEU A 284 -6.49 -20.33 -7.54
N SER A 285 -5.70 -19.26 -7.48
CA SER A 285 -4.53 -19.03 -8.33
C SER A 285 -3.27 -19.77 -7.89
N ALA A 286 -3.25 -20.33 -6.67
CA ALA A 286 -2.12 -21.09 -6.19
C ALA A 286 -1.79 -22.27 -7.11
N SER A 287 -0.48 -22.56 -7.25
CA SER A 287 0.07 -23.52 -8.22
C SER A 287 -0.48 -24.94 -8.11
N TYR A 288 -0.99 -25.34 -6.95
CA TYR A 288 -1.62 -26.65 -6.73
C TYR A 288 -3.09 -26.71 -7.11
N ARG A 289 -3.75 -25.57 -7.39
CA ARG A 289 -5.19 -25.49 -7.65
C ARG A 289 -5.51 -25.01 -9.07
N ASN A 290 -4.92 -23.89 -9.51
CA ASN A 290 -5.05 -23.32 -10.87
C ASN A 290 -6.48 -23.35 -11.45
N ASP A 291 -7.49 -22.97 -10.65
CA ASP A 291 -8.90 -23.06 -11.06
C ASP A 291 -9.38 -21.74 -11.67
N TRP A 292 -8.94 -21.49 -12.90
CA TRP A 292 -9.17 -20.24 -13.65
C TRP A 292 -10.65 -19.89 -13.87
N PRO A 293 -11.55 -20.83 -14.20
CA PRO A 293 -12.98 -20.52 -14.32
C PRO A 293 -13.58 -20.01 -13.01
N LYS A 294 -13.18 -20.59 -11.86
CA LYS A 294 -13.63 -20.08 -10.57
C LYS A 294 -13.03 -18.72 -10.25
N VAL A 295 -11.77 -18.47 -10.61
CA VAL A 295 -11.17 -17.13 -10.50
C VAL A 295 -12.04 -16.10 -11.21
N LEU A 296 -12.43 -16.33 -12.47
CA LEU A 296 -13.35 -15.44 -13.21
C LEU A 296 -14.66 -15.19 -12.47
N SER A 297 -15.29 -16.25 -11.96
CA SER A 297 -16.56 -16.14 -11.25
C SER A 297 -16.46 -15.30 -9.97
N TRP A 298 -15.29 -15.28 -9.33
CA TRP A 298 -15.02 -14.42 -8.18
C TRP A 298 -14.71 -12.99 -8.59
N LEU A 299 -13.93 -12.78 -9.65
CA LEU A 299 -13.66 -11.44 -10.18
C LEU A 299 -14.94 -10.72 -10.62
N ALA A 300 -15.90 -11.45 -11.19
CA ALA A 300 -17.22 -10.91 -11.58
C ALA A 300 -18.04 -10.37 -10.39
N ARG A 301 -17.64 -10.67 -9.14
CA ARG A 301 -18.28 -10.16 -7.93
C ARG A 301 -17.68 -8.84 -7.43
N LEU A 302 -16.56 -8.39 -8.01
CA LEU A 302 -16.04 -7.06 -7.74
C LEU A 302 -17.05 -6.02 -8.22
N SER A 303 -17.27 -5.02 -7.39
CA SER A 303 -18.16 -3.90 -7.68
C SER A 303 -17.49 -2.60 -7.23
N PRO A 304 -17.85 -1.45 -7.83
CA PRO A 304 -17.31 -0.18 -7.38
C PRO A 304 -17.78 0.14 -5.94
N PRO A 305 -17.05 1.00 -5.20
CA PRO A 305 -17.44 1.44 -3.87
C PRO A 305 -18.85 2.05 -3.84
N PRO A 306 -19.62 1.85 -2.76
CA PRO A 306 -21.02 2.24 -2.68
C PRO A 306 -21.18 3.74 -2.38
N THR A 307 -20.82 4.61 -3.34
CA THR A 307 -21.01 6.08 -3.23
C THR A 307 -21.73 6.66 -4.45
N ARG A 308 -22.57 7.68 -4.20
CA ARG A 308 -23.26 8.43 -5.28
C ARG A 308 -22.27 9.13 -6.23
N GLN A 309 -21.11 9.55 -5.73
CA GLN A 309 -20.05 10.20 -6.52
C GLN A 309 -19.30 9.22 -7.42
N PHE A 310 -18.99 7.99 -6.96
CA PHE A 310 -18.42 6.96 -7.83
C PHE A 310 -19.43 6.53 -8.91
N ALA A 311 -20.73 6.52 -8.60
CA ALA A 311 -21.78 6.27 -9.59
C ALA A 311 -21.90 7.37 -10.66
N GLN A 312 -21.38 8.58 -10.41
CA GLN A 312 -21.25 9.64 -11.42
C GLN A 312 -19.94 9.50 -12.23
N PHE A 313 -18.83 9.14 -11.58
CA PHE A 313 -17.54 8.86 -12.23
C PHE A 313 -17.58 7.62 -13.14
N ASP A 314 -18.24 6.56 -12.70
CA ASP A 314 -18.47 5.35 -13.49
C ASP A 314 -19.43 5.61 -14.66
N ARG A 315 -20.41 6.52 -14.50
CA ARG A 315 -21.25 7.00 -15.61
C ARG A 315 -20.45 7.81 -16.63
N SER A 316 -19.53 8.68 -16.21
CA SER A 316 -18.70 9.46 -17.15
C SER A 316 -17.69 8.59 -17.89
N ILE A 317 -17.07 7.61 -17.22
CA ILE A 317 -16.18 6.62 -17.87
C ILE A 317 -16.95 5.75 -18.86
N ARG A 318 -18.14 5.25 -18.49
CA ARG A 318 -19.00 4.47 -19.40
C ARG A 318 -19.52 5.30 -20.57
N TRP A 319 -19.75 6.60 -20.37
CA TRP A 319 -20.15 7.52 -21.43
C TRP A 319 -19.01 7.77 -22.42
N ASN A 320 -17.77 8.00 -21.95
CA ASN A 320 -16.58 8.15 -22.80
C ASN A 320 -16.28 6.88 -23.62
N ARG A 321 -16.37 5.68 -23.02
CA ARG A 321 -16.19 4.41 -23.79
C ARG A 321 -17.26 4.17 -24.84
N ARG A 322 -18.46 4.74 -24.68
CA ARG A 322 -19.54 4.67 -25.69
C ARG A 322 -19.28 5.66 -26.84
N GLN A 323 -18.72 6.83 -26.55
CA GLN A 323 -18.32 7.81 -27.55
C GLN A 323 -17.14 7.30 -28.39
N GLU A 324 -16.11 6.70 -27.77
CA GLU A 324 -14.97 6.08 -28.47
C GLU A 324 -15.42 4.91 -29.37
N LYS A 325 -16.36 4.07 -28.91
CA LYS A 325 -16.96 3.01 -29.74
C LYS A 325 -17.85 3.53 -30.87
N ALA A 326 -18.42 4.74 -30.74
CA ALA A 326 -19.19 5.39 -31.78
C ALA A 326 -18.28 6.07 -32.82
N GLN A 327 -17.12 6.57 -32.40
CA GLN A 327 -16.12 7.19 -33.28
C GLN A 327 -15.23 6.18 -34.01
N GLY A 328 -15.06 4.96 -33.48
CA GLY A 328 -14.38 3.84 -34.16
C GLY A 328 -15.23 3.08 -35.19
N LYS A 329 -16.42 3.59 -35.53
CA LYS A 329 -17.28 3.11 -36.62
C LYS A 329 -17.53 4.25 -37.62
N SER A 330 -16.47 4.79 -38.19
CA SER A 330 -16.51 5.59 -39.41
C SER A 330 -15.48 5.08 -40.39
#